data_AF-A0A1I7UIS4-F1
#
_entry.id   AF-A0A1I7UIS4-F1
#
_cell.length_a   1.000
_cell.length_b   1.000
_cell.length_c   1.000
_cell.angle_alpha   90.00
_cell.angle_beta   90.00
_cell.angle_gamma   90.00
#
_symmetry.space_group_name_H-M   'P 1'
#
loop_
_entity.id
_entity.type
_entity.pdbx_description
1 polymer ?
#
loop_
_entity_poly.entity_id
_entity_poly.type
_entity_poly.pdbx_seq_one_letter_code
_entity_poly.pdbx_strand_id
1 'polypeptide(L)'
;MNRYLEYGSVEAIPYYNCSWKPFEEWEKTGVRRPWLGYPLVVFGVFIEILYVPIIFIIFKTGLIKHSCYKIIVVLISIDMSATFCSCLITGPLLIIGSVFCMYPTFTYLAGGIALGTVISEFKKIFPIKNERLTKNLPATWCMACAATVSLFANRVISIAFREYADAIEKKLAYSSIAFILGYGLFIYFFTPICCFNSAIMAWIANPLSEEFPSPEAEKME
;
A
#
# COMPACT_ATOMS: atom_id res chain seq x y z
N MET A 1 -10.70 9.58 2.62
CA MET A 1 -11.01 10.03 4.01
C MET A 1 -11.85 11.30 4.09
N ASN A 2 -11.44 12.47 3.57
CA ASN A 2 -12.32 13.67 3.62
C ASN A 2 -13.70 13.44 2.94
N ARG A 3 -13.75 12.73 1.81
CA ARG A 3 -15.01 12.32 1.17
C ARG A 3 -15.88 11.41 2.06
N TYR A 4 -15.28 10.53 2.85
CA TYR A 4 -16.04 9.68 3.78
C TYR A 4 -16.69 10.50 4.92
N LEU A 5 -16.03 11.56 5.39
CA LEU A 5 -16.57 12.47 6.39
C LEU A 5 -17.62 13.44 5.81
N GLU A 6 -17.45 13.85 4.54
CA GLU A 6 -18.38 14.73 3.83
C GLU A 6 -19.70 14.04 3.47
N TYR A 7 -19.63 12.80 2.98
CA TYR A 7 -20.79 12.01 2.56
C TYR A 7 -21.31 11.06 3.65
N GLY A 8 -20.61 10.94 4.78
CA GLY A 8 -20.98 10.11 5.94
C GLY A 8 -20.82 8.60 5.74
N SER A 9 -20.84 8.10 4.51
CA SER A 9 -20.65 6.69 4.15
C SER A 9 -19.87 6.56 2.85
N VAL A 10 -19.27 5.38 2.60
CA VAL A 10 -18.57 5.11 1.33
C VAL A 10 -19.55 5.07 0.15
N GLU A 11 -20.74 4.49 0.35
CA GLU A 11 -21.74 4.29 -0.69
C GLU A 11 -22.38 5.61 -1.16
N ALA A 12 -22.38 6.63 -0.31
CA ALA A 12 -22.85 7.96 -0.67
C ALA A 12 -21.83 8.77 -1.51
N ILE A 13 -20.60 8.27 -1.66
CA ILE A 13 -19.59 8.91 -2.51
C ILE A 13 -19.96 8.63 -3.97
N PRO A 14 -20.02 9.66 -4.84
CA PRO A 14 -20.26 9.44 -6.27
C PRO A 14 -19.23 8.47 -6.88
N TYR A 15 -19.68 7.58 -7.77
CA TYR A 15 -19.01 6.36 -8.27
C TYR A 15 -19.03 5.14 -7.35
N TYR A 16 -19.47 5.23 -6.09
CA TYR A 16 -19.43 4.10 -5.14
C TYR A 16 -20.80 3.66 -4.65
N ASN A 17 -21.86 4.19 -5.24
CA ASN A 17 -23.21 3.82 -4.89
C ASN A 17 -23.48 2.38 -5.31
N CYS A 18 -23.92 1.58 -4.34
CA CYS A 18 -24.17 0.15 -4.48
C CYS A 18 -25.66 -0.19 -4.52
N SER A 19 -26.54 0.82 -4.54
CA SER A 19 -28.01 0.67 -4.49
C SER A 19 -28.62 -0.01 -5.71
N TRP A 20 -27.83 -0.18 -6.77
CA TRP A 20 -28.31 -0.75 -8.03
C TRP A 20 -28.67 -2.24 -7.92
N LYS A 21 -27.99 -3.01 -7.08
CA LYS A 21 -28.23 -4.46 -6.91
C LYS A 21 -28.14 -4.91 -5.45
N PRO A 22 -28.94 -5.91 -5.04
CA PRO A 22 -28.79 -6.53 -3.73
C PRO A 22 -27.51 -7.39 -3.65
N PHE A 23 -27.05 -7.66 -2.43
CA PHE A 23 -25.82 -8.42 -2.17
C PHE A 23 -25.75 -9.79 -2.90
N GLU A 24 -26.85 -10.54 -2.96
CA GLU A 24 -26.90 -11.86 -3.61
C GLU A 24 -26.66 -11.79 -5.13
N GLU A 25 -27.06 -10.69 -5.77
CA GLU A 25 -26.76 -10.47 -7.19
C GLU A 25 -25.30 -10.04 -7.38
N TRP A 26 -24.76 -9.25 -6.47
CA TRP A 26 -23.35 -8.85 -6.49
C TRP A 26 -22.40 -10.05 -6.35
N GLU A 27 -22.74 -11.00 -5.48
CA GLU A 27 -21.97 -12.23 -5.32
C GLU A 27 -21.91 -13.05 -6.63
N LYS A 28 -23.01 -13.08 -7.39
CA LYS A 28 -23.08 -13.80 -8.67
C LYS A 28 -22.37 -13.07 -9.82
N THR A 29 -22.24 -11.75 -9.72
CA THR A 29 -21.56 -10.92 -10.73
C THR A 29 -20.03 -11.01 -10.60
N GLY A 30 -19.54 -11.38 -9.42
CA GLY A 30 -18.13 -11.54 -9.12
C GLY A 30 -17.43 -12.64 -9.94
N VAL A 31 -16.33 -12.29 -10.62
CA VAL A 31 -15.49 -13.26 -11.33
C VAL A 31 -14.54 -13.93 -10.35
N ARG A 32 -14.84 -15.17 -9.97
CA ARG A 32 -13.98 -15.99 -9.11
C ARG A 32 -12.69 -16.38 -9.84
N ARG A 33 -11.54 -16.07 -9.25
CA ARG A 33 -10.22 -16.43 -9.79
C ARG A 33 -9.41 -17.25 -8.79
N PRO A 34 -9.91 -18.42 -8.34
CA PRO A 34 -9.25 -19.22 -7.30
C PRO A 34 -7.84 -19.66 -7.71
N TRP A 35 -7.61 -19.93 -9.00
CA TRP A 35 -6.29 -20.28 -9.51
C TRP A 35 -5.23 -19.20 -9.31
N LEU A 36 -5.62 -17.92 -9.29
CA LEU A 36 -4.73 -16.81 -8.96
C LEU A 36 -4.70 -16.54 -7.45
N GLY A 37 -5.86 -16.65 -6.79
CA GLY A 37 -6.01 -16.35 -5.37
C GLY A 37 -5.26 -17.31 -4.44
N TYR A 38 -5.42 -18.63 -4.62
CA TYR A 38 -4.78 -19.61 -3.73
C TYR A 38 -3.25 -19.53 -3.72
N PRO A 39 -2.54 -19.52 -4.87
CA PRO A 39 -1.09 -19.39 -4.87
C PRO A 39 -0.61 -18.09 -4.24
N LEU A 40 -1.34 -17.00 -4.43
CA LEU A 40 -1.01 -15.68 -3.90
C LEU A 40 -1.16 -15.62 -2.37
N VAL A 41 -2.19 -16.24 -1.80
CA VAL A 41 -2.33 -16.37 -0.33
C VAL A 41 -1.24 -17.27 0.24
N VAL A 42 -1.03 -18.45 -0.35
CA VAL A 42 -0.03 -19.41 0.14
C VAL A 42 1.37 -18.80 0.14
N PHE A 43 1.73 -18.11 -0.95
CA PHE A 43 3.01 -17.40 -1.05
C PHE A 43 3.11 -16.27 -0.02
N GLY A 44 2.08 -15.45 0.13
CA GLY A 44 2.07 -14.36 1.11
C GLY A 44 2.22 -14.85 2.56
N VAL A 45 1.48 -15.89 2.94
CA VAL A 45 1.59 -16.51 4.28
C VAL A 45 2.99 -17.06 4.51
N PHE A 46 3.58 -17.72 3.51
CA PHE A 46 4.94 -18.26 3.61
C PHE A 46 5.98 -17.14 3.82
N ILE A 47 5.88 -16.05 3.08
CA ILE A 47 6.80 -14.90 3.20
C ILE A 47 6.66 -14.21 4.57
N GLU A 48 5.44 -13.99 5.05
CA GLU A 48 5.20 -13.43 6.40
C GLU A 48 5.81 -14.30 7.51
N ILE A 49 5.63 -15.62 7.41
CA ILE A 49 6.24 -16.57 8.35
C ILE A 49 7.77 -16.50 8.31
N LEU A 50 8.37 -16.23 7.15
CA LEU A 50 9.83 -16.07 7.03
C LEU A 50 10.33 -14.73 7.59
N TYR A 51 9.58 -13.63 7.44
CA TYR A 51 10.02 -12.33 7.92
C TYR A 51 10.06 -12.21 9.45
N VAL A 52 9.11 -12.84 10.15
CA VAL A 52 9.04 -12.85 11.62
C VAL A 52 10.33 -13.36 12.30
N PRO A 53 10.87 -14.57 11.99
CA PRO A 53 12.09 -15.07 12.61
C PRO A 53 13.32 -14.25 12.22
N ILE A 54 13.37 -13.68 11.01
CA ILE A 54 14.48 -12.81 10.57
C ILE A 54 14.56 -11.58 11.48
N ILE A 55 13.42 -10.89 11.66
CA ILE A 55 13.34 -9.75 12.57
C ILE A 55 13.71 -10.16 13.99
N PHE A 56 13.13 -11.26 14.49
CA PHE A 56 13.40 -11.76 15.84
C PHE A 56 14.88 -12.01 16.09
N ILE A 57 15.59 -12.64 15.15
CA ILE A 57 17.03 -12.90 15.26
C ILE A 57 17.82 -11.58 15.28
N ILE A 58 17.49 -10.61 14.43
CA ILE A 58 18.18 -9.31 14.37
C ILE A 58 18.08 -8.58 15.71
N PHE A 59 16.90 -8.58 16.32
CA PHE A 59 16.70 -7.96 17.64
C PHE A 59 17.36 -8.76 18.76
N LYS A 60 17.22 -10.09 18.77
CA LYS A 60 17.80 -10.96 19.82
C LYS A 60 19.33 -10.90 19.85
N THR A 61 19.96 -10.83 18.68
CA THR A 61 21.42 -10.79 18.55
C THR A 61 22.00 -9.39 18.72
N GLY A 62 21.17 -8.35 18.84
CA GLY A 62 21.62 -6.96 18.94
C GLY A 62 22.28 -6.44 17.65
N LEU A 63 22.08 -7.14 16.52
CA LEU A 63 22.66 -6.81 15.21
C LEU A 63 22.20 -5.44 14.68
N ILE A 64 21.10 -4.91 15.21
CA ILE A 64 20.59 -3.55 14.91
C ILE A 64 21.58 -2.43 15.26
N LYS A 65 22.63 -2.73 16.04
CA LYS A 65 23.73 -1.78 16.29
C LYS A 65 24.44 -1.37 14.99
N HIS A 66 24.48 -2.25 14.00
CA HIS A 66 25.08 -1.99 12.69
C HIS A 66 24.10 -1.26 11.76
N SER A 67 24.66 -0.31 11.01
CA SER A 67 23.94 0.58 10.09
C SER A 67 23.14 -0.14 9.01
N CYS A 68 23.70 -1.21 8.42
CA CYS A 68 23.02 -1.98 7.37
C CYS A 68 21.76 -2.70 7.90
N TYR A 69 21.85 -3.32 9.08
CA TYR A 69 20.72 -4.04 9.68
C TYR A 69 19.55 -3.12 10.04
N LYS A 70 19.80 -1.84 10.35
CA LYS A 70 18.73 -0.85 10.55
C LYS A 70 17.91 -0.63 9.28
N ILE A 71 18.55 -0.53 8.12
CA ILE A 71 17.85 -0.37 6.83
C ILE A 71 17.12 -1.66 6.46
N ILE A 72 17.73 -2.83 6.71
CA ILE A 72 17.08 -4.13 6.48
C ILE A 72 15.77 -4.23 7.29
N VAL A 73 15.77 -3.81 8.55
CA VAL A 73 14.54 -3.82 9.38
C VAL A 73 13.46 -2.89 8.80
N VAL A 74 13.84 -1.70 8.31
CA VAL A 74 12.89 -0.79 7.63
C VAL A 74 12.33 -1.41 6.35
N LEU A 75 13.17 -2.03 5.52
CA LEU A 75 12.75 -2.73 4.31
C LEU A 75 11.77 -3.87 4.63
N ILE A 76 12.10 -4.73 5.60
CA ILE A 76 11.20 -5.83 6.00
C ILE A 76 9.86 -5.27 6.48
N SER A 77 9.85 -4.14 7.19
CA SER A 77 8.61 -3.53 7.68
C SER A 77 7.71 -3.04 6.54
N ILE A 78 8.31 -2.49 5.47
CA ILE A 78 7.61 -2.08 4.24
C ILE A 78 7.06 -3.32 3.51
N ASP A 79 7.86 -4.36 3.36
CA ASP A 79 7.50 -5.59 2.66
C ASP A 79 6.38 -6.37 3.38
N MET A 80 6.42 -6.46 4.72
CA MET A 80 5.35 -7.09 5.50
C MET A 80 4.02 -6.33 5.34
N SER A 81 4.06 -4.99 5.39
CA SER A 81 2.87 -4.17 5.18
C SER A 81 2.28 -4.36 3.77
N ALA A 82 3.15 -4.40 2.76
CA ALA A 82 2.76 -4.62 1.37
C ALA A 82 2.23 -6.04 1.12
N THR A 83 2.85 -7.06 1.72
CA THR A 83 2.46 -8.48 1.61
C THR A 83 1.13 -8.75 2.30
N PHE A 84 0.94 -8.19 3.50
CA PHE A 84 -0.34 -8.28 4.21
C PHE A 84 -1.49 -7.75 3.37
N CYS A 85 -1.34 -6.56 2.79
CA CYS A 85 -2.37 -5.99 1.94
C CYS A 85 -2.51 -6.79 0.64
N SER A 86 -1.43 -6.89 -0.14
CA SER A 86 -1.49 -7.40 -1.51
C SER A 86 -1.73 -8.90 -1.61
N CYS A 87 -1.38 -9.68 -0.57
CA CYS A 87 -1.49 -11.13 -0.59
C CYS A 87 -2.56 -11.65 0.37
N LEU A 88 -2.57 -11.19 1.63
CA LEU A 88 -3.48 -11.71 2.64
C LEU A 88 -4.89 -11.11 2.59
N ILE A 89 -5.02 -9.85 2.18
CA ILE A 89 -6.34 -9.23 1.96
C ILE A 89 -6.83 -9.51 0.54
N THR A 90 -6.02 -9.22 -0.47
CA THR A 90 -6.43 -9.38 -1.88
C THR A 90 -6.65 -10.83 -2.28
N GLY A 91 -5.84 -11.77 -1.77
CA GLY A 91 -5.93 -13.17 -2.15
C GLY A 91 -7.29 -13.82 -1.85
N PRO A 92 -7.81 -13.76 -0.61
CA PRO A 92 -9.16 -14.25 -0.30
C PRO A 92 -10.25 -13.53 -1.08
N LEU A 93 -10.12 -12.22 -1.30
CA LEU A 93 -11.06 -11.44 -2.13
C LEU A 93 -11.09 -11.97 -3.57
N LEU A 94 -9.94 -12.37 -4.16
CA LEU A 94 -9.89 -13.02 -5.48
C LEU A 94 -10.50 -14.42 -5.52
N ILE A 95 -10.35 -15.21 -4.45
CA ILE A 95 -10.92 -16.56 -4.36
C ILE A 95 -12.44 -16.49 -4.37
N ILE A 96 -13.00 -15.59 -3.56
CA ILE A 96 -14.45 -15.37 -3.47
C ILE A 96 -14.99 -14.65 -4.71
N GLY A 97 -14.13 -13.93 -5.44
CA GLY A 97 -14.54 -13.08 -6.56
C GLY A 97 -15.26 -11.83 -6.08
N SER A 98 -14.90 -11.33 -4.89
CA SER A 98 -15.55 -10.18 -4.27
C SER A 98 -15.56 -9.00 -5.24
N VAL A 99 -16.68 -8.30 -5.34
CA VAL A 99 -16.78 -6.97 -5.96
C VAL A 99 -16.71 -5.89 -4.89
N PHE A 100 -16.51 -4.63 -5.29
CA PHE A 100 -16.42 -3.51 -4.34
C PHE A 100 -17.66 -3.43 -3.41
N CYS A 101 -18.86 -3.57 -3.99
CA CYS A 101 -20.13 -3.44 -3.27
C CYS A 101 -20.48 -4.58 -2.30
N MET A 102 -19.70 -5.67 -2.26
CA MET A 102 -19.90 -6.70 -1.23
C MET A 102 -19.39 -6.25 0.13
N TYR A 103 -18.27 -5.51 0.14
CA TYR A 103 -17.63 -5.01 1.36
C TYR A 103 -17.04 -3.60 1.12
N PRO A 104 -17.88 -2.58 0.89
CA PRO A 104 -17.43 -1.27 0.39
C PRO A 104 -16.52 -0.55 1.40
N THR A 105 -16.90 -0.50 2.67
CA THR A 105 -16.09 0.14 3.74
C THR A 105 -14.76 -0.58 3.95
N PHE A 106 -14.78 -1.92 4.01
CA PHE A 106 -13.55 -2.70 4.19
C PHE A 106 -12.62 -2.53 2.99
N THR A 107 -13.13 -2.65 1.77
CA THR A 107 -12.34 -2.53 0.54
C THR A 107 -11.77 -1.12 0.40
N TYR A 108 -12.57 -0.09 0.69
CA TYR A 108 -12.14 1.30 0.65
C TYR A 108 -11.01 1.60 1.66
N LEU A 109 -11.15 1.13 2.90
CA LEU A 109 -10.13 1.29 3.94
C LEU A 109 -8.87 0.47 3.64
N ALA A 110 -9.03 -0.81 3.29
CA ALA A 110 -7.92 -1.71 2.99
C ALA A 110 -7.10 -1.22 1.80
N GLY A 111 -7.74 -0.77 0.71
CA GLY A 111 -7.03 -0.18 -0.43
C GLY A 111 -6.35 1.15 -0.08
N GLY A 112 -6.95 1.97 0.77
CA GLY A 112 -6.34 3.21 1.28
C GLY A 112 -5.08 2.94 2.12
N ILE A 113 -5.11 1.90 2.95
CA ILE A 113 -3.96 1.46 3.76
C ILE A 113 -2.90 0.84 2.85
N ALA A 114 -3.27 -0.05 1.95
CA ALA A 114 -2.35 -0.77 1.08
C ALA A 114 -1.53 0.12 0.13
N LEU A 115 -2.16 1.19 -0.35
CA LEU A 115 -1.53 2.17 -1.24
C LEU A 115 -0.85 3.30 -0.46
N GLY A 116 -1.03 3.38 0.86
CA GLY A 116 -0.60 4.50 1.69
C GLY A 116 -0.44 4.18 3.18
N THR A 117 0.34 3.17 3.55
CA THR A 117 0.81 3.05 4.95
C THR A 117 1.90 4.12 5.15
N VAL A 118 1.82 5.11 6.04
CA VAL A 118 1.16 5.28 7.34
C VAL A 118 1.01 6.81 7.44
N ILE A 119 -0.18 7.43 7.55
CA ILE A 119 -0.38 8.87 7.89
C ILE A 119 -1.88 9.24 7.69
N SER A 120 -2.82 8.53 8.31
CA SER A 120 -4.20 9.05 8.44
C SER A 120 -4.26 10.32 9.30
N GLU A 121 -3.21 10.60 10.09
CA GLU A 121 -3.16 11.71 11.05
C GLU A 121 -2.79 13.09 10.46
N PHE A 122 -2.01 13.18 9.36
CA PHE A 122 -1.52 14.51 8.88
C PHE A 122 -2.51 15.27 8.00
N LYS A 123 -3.65 14.67 7.62
CA LYS A 123 -4.63 15.30 6.72
C LYS A 123 -5.36 16.50 7.35
N LYS A 124 -5.22 16.73 8.66
CA LYS A 124 -5.73 17.93 9.34
C LYS A 124 -5.02 19.23 8.96
N ILE A 125 -3.88 19.17 8.27
CA ILE A 125 -2.97 20.32 8.14
C ILE A 125 -3.13 21.07 6.79
N PHE A 126 -3.50 20.43 5.66
CA PHE A 126 -3.63 21.16 4.36
C PHE A 126 -4.70 20.59 3.42
N PRO A 127 -5.64 21.42 2.89
CA PRO A 127 -6.59 21.04 1.83
C PRO A 127 -6.23 21.70 0.49
N ILE A 128 -5.87 20.94 -0.56
CA ILE A 128 -5.70 21.51 -1.92
C ILE A 128 -6.27 20.58 -3.01
N LYS A 129 -6.78 21.25 -4.05
CA LYS A 129 -7.64 20.86 -5.17
C LYS A 129 -6.79 20.77 -6.45
N ASN A 130 -6.73 19.61 -7.10
CA ASN A 130 -6.92 19.39 -8.55
C ASN A 130 -6.14 18.17 -9.10
N GLU A 131 -6.77 17.52 -10.08
CA GLU A 131 -6.70 16.08 -10.38
C GLU A 131 -6.65 15.91 -11.91
N ARG A 132 -5.49 15.61 -12.50
CA ARG A 132 -5.47 14.97 -13.82
C ARG A 132 -4.11 14.36 -14.16
N LEU A 133 -4.15 13.05 -14.43
CA LEU A 133 -3.15 12.23 -15.13
C LEU A 133 -1.97 11.68 -14.29
N THR A 134 -2.16 10.53 -13.62
CA THR A 134 -1.02 9.68 -13.20
C THR A 134 -1.43 8.22 -12.96
N LYS A 135 -0.69 7.29 -13.59
CA LYS A 135 -0.94 5.84 -13.63
C LYS A 135 -0.17 5.13 -12.51
N ASN A 136 -0.86 4.20 -11.83
CA ASN A 136 -0.41 2.95 -11.21
C ASN A 136 1.05 2.85 -10.71
N LEU A 137 1.29 3.15 -9.43
CA LEU A 137 2.30 2.45 -8.65
C LEU A 137 2.00 2.58 -7.14
N PRO A 138 1.97 1.47 -6.36
CA PRO A 138 1.77 1.54 -4.92
C PRO A 138 2.99 2.20 -4.26
N ALA A 139 2.78 3.18 -3.38
CA ALA A 139 3.86 3.93 -2.71
C ALA A 139 4.87 3.01 -1.99
N THR A 140 4.42 1.83 -1.56
CA THR A 140 5.24 0.78 -0.95
C THR A 140 6.32 0.23 -1.88
N TRP A 141 6.09 0.15 -3.20
CA TRP A 141 7.11 -0.30 -4.16
C TRP A 141 8.21 0.74 -4.36
N CYS A 142 7.83 2.02 -4.43
CA CYS A 142 8.78 3.12 -4.49
C CYS A 142 9.67 3.17 -3.25
N MET A 143 9.11 2.94 -2.05
CA MET A 143 9.87 2.86 -0.81
C MET A 143 10.80 1.64 -0.76
N ALA A 144 10.35 0.47 -1.25
CA ALA A 144 11.19 -0.72 -1.35
C ALA A 144 12.40 -0.50 -2.30
N CYS A 145 12.18 0.15 -3.44
CA CYS A 145 13.26 0.52 -4.36
C CYS A 145 14.26 1.50 -3.71
N ALA A 146 13.77 2.53 -3.01
CA ALA A 146 14.64 3.46 -2.29
C ALA A 146 15.44 2.76 -1.18
N ALA A 147 14.83 1.80 -0.47
CA ALA A 147 15.49 1.04 0.57
C ALA A 147 16.57 0.08 0.03
N THR A 148 16.31 -0.60 -1.08
CA THR A 148 17.29 -1.49 -1.73
C THR A 148 18.46 -0.72 -2.32
N VAL A 149 18.22 0.43 -2.96
CA VAL A 149 19.28 1.34 -3.44
C VAL A 149 20.13 1.85 -2.27
N SER A 150 19.49 2.22 -1.16
CA SER A 150 20.18 2.67 0.06
C SER A 150 21.05 1.56 0.68
N LEU A 151 20.56 0.33 0.67
CA LEU A 151 21.31 -0.85 1.14
C LEU A 151 22.55 -1.08 0.27
N PHE A 152 22.38 -1.00 -1.05
CA PHE A 152 23.47 -1.16 -2.01
C PHE A 152 24.52 -0.05 -1.84
N ALA A 153 24.09 1.21 -1.73
CA ALA A 153 24.98 2.34 -1.48
C ALA A 153 25.78 2.17 -0.19
N ASN A 154 25.15 1.71 0.89
CA ASN A 154 25.83 1.42 2.15
C ASN A 154 26.87 0.31 2.02
N ARG A 155 26.58 -0.73 1.23
CA ARG A 155 27.54 -1.81 0.98
C ARG A 155 28.75 -1.32 0.18
N VAL A 156 28.53 -0.48 -0.83
CA VAL A 156 29.61 0.09 -1.65
C VAL A 156 30.49 1.01 -0.82
N ILE A 157 29.92 1.90 -0.02
CA ILE A 157 30.68 2.85 0.81
C ILE A 157 31.50 2.12 1.89
N SER A 158 30.91 1.09 2.52
CA SER A 158 31.62 0.25 3.51
C SER A 158 32.83 -0.49 2.89
N ILE A 159 32.73 -0.92 1.62
CA ILE A 159 33.84 -1.56 0.91
C ILE A 159 34.89 -0.54 0.45
N ALA A 160 34.47 0.63 -0.03
CA ALA A 160 35.36 1.65 -0.58
C ALA A 160 36.17 2.40 0.49
N PHE A 161 35.57 2.66 1.66
CA PHE A 161 36.18 3.46 2.74
C PHE A 161 36.24 2.69 4.05
N ARG A 162 36.94 1.55 4.07
CA ARG A 162 37.08 0.70 5.27
C ARG A 162 37.69 1.43 6.47
N GLU A 163 38.59 2.39 6.24
CA GLU A 163 39.34 3.09 7.30
C GLU A 163 38.49 4.13 8.05
N TYR A 164 37.42 4.66 7.42
CA TYR A 164 36.49 5.63 8.01
C TYR A 164 35.09 5.06 8.23
N ALA A 165 34.93 3.74 8.03
CA ALA A 165 33.64 3.06 8.01
C ALA A 165 32.82 3.31 9.29
N ASP A 166 33.42 3.18 10.47
CA ASP A 166 32.69 3.31 11.74
C ASP A 166 32.07 4.70 11.99
N ALA A 167 32.74 5.76 11.54
CA ALA A 167 32.27 7.14 11.69
C ALA A 167 31.24 7.51 10.62
N ILE A 168 31.45 7.04 9.39
CA ILE A 168 30.60 7.36 8.23
C ILE A 168 29.33 6.50 8.24
N GLU A 169 29.41 5.21 8.54
CA GLU A 169 28.29 4.26 8.45
C GLU A 169 27.10 4.69 9.31
N LYS A 170 27.34 5.19 10.53
CA LYS A 170 26.24 5.62 11.42
C LYS A 170 25.48 6.81 10.80
N LYS A 171 26.19 7.85 10.38
CA LYS A 171 25.58 9.05 9.78
C LYS A 171 24.88 8.70 8.45
N LEU A 172 25.50 7.84 7.67
CA LEU A 172 24.98 7.38 6.39
C LEU A 172 23.68 6.59 6.56
N ALA A 173 23.59 5.65 7.51
CA ALA A 173 22.34 4.92 7.74
C ALA A 173 21.17 5.81 8.18
N TYR A 174 21.42 6.79 9.06
CA TYR A 174 20.36 7.75 9.41
C TYR A 174 19.94 8.60 8.21
N SER A 175 20.90 9.01 7.36
CA SER A 175 20.61 9.73 6.12
C SER A 175 19.82 8.86 5.12
N SER A 176 20.17 7.58 4.97
CA SER A 176 19.43 6.63 4.14
C SER A 176 18.00 6.41 4.64
N ILE A 177 17.80 6.24 5.95
CA ILE A 177 16.45 6.10 6.53
C ILE A 177 15.65 7.38 6.31
N ALA A 178 16.25 8.55 6.52
CA ALA A 178 15.61 9.82 6.24
C ALA A 178 15.26 9.97 4.75
N PHE A 179 16.10 9.48 3.84
CA PHE A 179 15.81 9.46 2.41
C PHE A 179 14.66 8.52 2.06
N ILE A 180 14.63 7.30 2.60
CA ILE A 180 13.54 6.33 2.37
C ILE A 180 12.21 6.89 2.87
N LEU A 181 12.18 7.40 4.10
CA LEU A 181 10.98 7.98 4.70
C LEU A 181 10.58 9.29 4.01
N GLY A 182 11.54 10.15 3.68
CA GLY A 182 11.32 11.41 2.97
C GLY A 182 10.84 11.19 1.55
N TYR A 183 11.33 10.17 0.85
CA TYR A 183 10.86 9.78 -0.47
C TYR A 183 9.47 9.15 -0.41
N GLY A 184 9.21 8.28 0.57
CA GLY A 184 7.86 7.76 0.83
C GLY A 184 6.86 8.88 1.12
N LEU A 185 7.28 9.87 1.90
CA LEU A 185 6.49 11.05 2.23
C LEU A 185 6.32 12.00 1.02
N PHE A 186 7.36 12.19 0.21
CA PHE A 186 7.27 12.92 -1.05
C PHE A 186 6.28 12.26 -2.01
N ILE A 187 6.40 10.95 -2.22
CA ILE A 187 5.43 10.20 -3.02
C ILE A 187 4.04 10.32 -2.41
N TYR A 188 3.89 10.25 -1.09
CA TYR A 188 2.60 10.45 -0.43
C TYR A 188 1.98 11.84 -0.68
N PHE A 189 2.77 12.92 -0.59
CA PHE A 189 2.27 14.30 -0.74
C PHE A 189 2.03 14.69 -2.20
N PHE A 190 2.94 14.28 -3.08
CA PHE A 190 2.96 14.69 -4.49
C PHE A 190 2.29 13.66 -5.40
N THR A 191 2.04 12.43 -4.92
CA THR A 191 1.25 11.41 -5.62
C THR A 191 -0.12 11.33 -4.96
N PRO A 192 -1.21 11.68 -5.67
CA PRO A 192 -2.54 11.56 -5.11
C PRO A 192 -2.85 10.09 -4.84
N ILE A 193 -3.25 9.78 -3.61
CA ILE A 193 -3.90 8.52 -3.27
C ILE A 193 -5.31 8.60 -3.86
N CYS A 194 -5.46 8.22 -5.12
CA CYS A 194 -6.78 7.87 -5.64
C CYS A 194 -7.17 6.54 -4.98
N CYS A 195 -7.80 6.65 -3.81
CA CYS A 195 -8.79 5.67 -3.44
C CYS A 195 -9.85 5.70 -4.55
N PHE A 196 -9.76 4.71 -5.44
CA PHE A 196 -10.79 4.13 -6.29
C PHE A 196 -11.64 5.12 -7.13
N ASN A 197 -11.67 4.93 -8.45
CA ASN A 197 -12.85 5.24 -9.27
C ASN A 197 -13.41 3.89 -9.71
N SER A 198 -14.73 3.71 -9.64
CA SER A 198 -15.39 2.48 -10.08
C SER A 198 -15.20 2.19 -11.57
N ALA A 199 -14.71 3.16 -12.36
CA ALA A 199 -14.43 2.95 -13.77
C ALA A 199 -13.00 2.41 -14.05
N ILE A 200 -11.99 2.71 -13.22
CA ILE A 200 -10.58 2.54 -13.60
C ILE A 200 -9.69 2.02 -12.47
N MET A 201 -10.00 0.83 -11.95
CA MET A 201 -9.27 0.10 -10.88
C MET A 201 -9.75 0.43 -9.47
N ALA A 202 -10.71 -0.39 -9.03
CA ALA A 202 -10.71 -0.76 -7.64
C ALA A 202 -9.52 -1.69 -7.37
N TRP A 203 -9.03 -1.69 -6.12
CA TRP A 203 -8.19 -2.74 -5.54
C TRP A 203 -8.63 -4.17 -5.93
N ILE A 204 -9.93 -4.32 -6.18
CA ILE A 204 -10.58 -5.48 -6.76
C ILE A 204 -10.68 -5.32 -8.28
N ALA A 205 -10.25 -6.34 -9.03
CA ALA A 205 -10.18 -6.33 -10.50
C ALA A 205 -11.50 -5.98 -11.24
N ASN A 206 -12.64 -6.06 -10.54
CA ASN A 206 -13.96 -5.66 -11.05
C ASN A 206 -14.57 -4.59 -10.13
N PRO A 207 -14.47 -3.31 -10.52
CA PRO A 207 -14.95 -2.18 -9.72
C PRO A 207 -16.47 -1.95 -9.84
N LEU A 208 -17.25 -3.02 -10.01
CA LEU A 208 -18.68 -2.93 -10.25
C LEU A 208 -19.39 -2.26 -9.06
N SER A 209 -19.93 -1.06 -9.29
CA SER A 209 -20.78 -0.31 -8.36
C SER A 209 -22.08 0.12 -9.02
N GLU A 210 -22.01 0.76 -10.19
CA GLU A 210 -23.15 1.22 -10.99
C GLU A 210 -22.98 0.85 -12.47
N GLU A 211 -24.09 0.67 -13.22
CA GLU A 211 -24.06 0.40 -14.68
C GLU A 211 -23.68 1.66 -15.49
N PHE A 212 -24.16 2.80 -15.03
CA PHE A 212 -23.90 4.12 -15.60
C PHE A 212 -23.56 5.08 -14.45
N PRO A 213 -22.53 5.94 -14.59
CA PRO A 213 -22.19 6.90 -13.55
C PRO A 213 -23.30 7.92 -13.36
N SER A 214 -23.55 8.33 -12.12
CA SER A 214 -24.48 9.41 -11.79
C SER A 214 -24.04 10.77 -12.39
N PRO A 215 -24.96 11.72 -12.61
CA PRO A 215 -24.61 13.07 -13.10
C PRO A 215 -23.66 13.83 -12.16
N GLU A 216 -23.64 13.49 -10.86
CA GLU A 216 -22.70 14.00 -9.87
C GLU A 216 -21.31 13.40 -10.05
N ALA A 217 -21.23 12.13 -10.42
CA ALA A 217 -20.00 11.41 -10.72
C ALA A 217 -19.36 11.93 -12.03
N GLU A 218 -20.15 12.14 -13.08
CA GLU A 218 -19.67 12.67 -14.36
C GLU A 218 -19.04 14.08 -14.24
N LYS A 219 -19.51 14.90 -13.29
CA LYS A 219 -18.94 16.23 -12.98
C LYS A 219 -17.59 16.18 -12.24
N MET A 220 -17.17 15.01 -11.75
CA MET A 220 -15.90 14.81 -11.05
C MET A 220 -14.76 14.34 -11.96
N GLU A 221 -15.01 14.09 -13.25
CA GLU A 221 -13.96 13.83 -14.27
C GLU A 221 -13.30 15.12 -14.78
#